data_AF-A0A924UCJ8-F1
#
_entry.id   AF-A0A924UCJ8-F1
#
_cell.length_a   1.000
_cell.length_b   1.000
_cell.length_c   1.000
_cell.angle_alpha   90.00
_cell.angle_beta   90.00
_cell.angle_gamma   90.00
#
_symmetry.space_group_name_H-M   'P 1'
#
loop_
_entity.id
_entity.type
_entity.pdbx_description
1 polymer ?
#
loop_
_entity_poly.entity_id
_entity_poly.type
_entity_poly.pdbx_seq_one_letter_code
_entity_poly.pdbx_strand_id
1 'polypeptide(L)' 'QKTGRSLAEARAALKAMNPQNRLIAPSEVTATALFLCGPGSEGINGQAITLAGGEL' A
#
# COMPACT_ATOMS: atom_id res chain seq x y z
N GLN A 1 -4.27 -22.73 4.74
CA GLN A 1 -4.07 -23.49 3.49
C GLN A 1 -3.26 -22.61 2.53
N LYS A 2 -2.19 -23.11 1.89
CA LYS A 2 -1.44 -22.34 0.87
C LYS A 2 -2.09 -22.56 -0.50
N THR A 3 -2.08 -21.55 -1.36
CA THR A 3 -2.82 -21.53 -2.65
C THR A 3 -2.24 -22.44 -3.75
N GLY A 4 -1.13 -23.14 -3.49
CA GLY A 4 -0.42 -23.97 -4.49
C GLY A 4 0.34 -23.17 -5.56
N ARG A 5 0.25 -21.83 -5.55
CA ARG A 5 0.94 -20.96 -6.53
C ARG A 5 2.43 -20.86 -6.26
N SER A 6 3.22 -20.77 -7.33
CA SER A 6 4.62 -20.34 -7.26
C SER A 6 4.72 -18.88 -6.78
N LEU A 7 5.92 -18.49 -6.32
CA LEU A 7 6.18 -17.11 -5.90
C LEU A 7 5.91 -16.10 -7.02
N ALA A 8 6.27 -16.45 -8.26
CA ALA A 8 6.08 -15.60 -9.43
C ALA A 8 4.58 -15.39 -9.72
N GLU A 9 3.81 -16.47 -9.75
CA GLU A 9 2.35 -16.42 -9.97
C GLU A 9 1.65 -15.65 -8.85
N ALA A 10 2.06 -15.85 -7.59
CA ALA A 10 1.51 -15.10 -6.46
C ALA A 10 1.80 -13.59 -6.58
N ARG A 11 3.03 -13.20 -6.94
CA ARG A 11 3.38 -11.79 -7.15
C ARG A 11 2.62 -11.19 -8.34
N ALA A 12 2.47 -11.93 -9.43
CA ALA A 12 1.72 -11.46 -10.60
C ALA A 12 0.25 -11.21 -10.24
N ALA A 13 -0.39 -12.13 -9.51
CA ALA A 13 -1.77 -11.98 -9.06
C ALA A 13 -1.95 -10.74 -8.17
N LEU A 14 -1.05 -10.52 -7.21
CA LEU A 14 -1.10 -9.34 -6.33
C LEU A 14 -0.89 -8.02 -7.10
N LYS A 15 0.01 -7.99 -8.08
CA LYS A 15 0.19 -6.81 -8.94
C LYS A 15 -1.05 -6.51 -9.77
N ALA A 16 -1.71 -7.54 -10.30
CA ALA A 16 -2.91 -7.39 -11.12
C ALA A 16 -4.12 -6.85 -10.33
N MET A 17 -4.16 -7.04 -9.01
CA MET A 17 -5.18 -6.45 -8.15
C MET A 17 -4.98 -4.94 -7.93
N ASN A 18 -3.74 -4.45 -8.05
CA ASN A 18 -3.45 -3.03 -7.96
C ASN A 18 -3.62 -2.39 -9.35
N PRO A 19 -4.49 -1.37 -9.53
CA PRO A 19 -4.63 -0.65 -10.81
C PRO A 19 -3.32 -0.07 -11.38
N GLN A 20 -2.33 0.20 -10.53
CA GLN A 20 -0.98 0.63 -10.95
C GLN A 20 -0.08 -0.53 -11.45
N ASN A 21 -0.60 -1.76 -11.48
CA ASN A 21 0.07 -2.98 -11.93
C ASN A 21 1.45 -3.23 -11.27
N ARG A 22 1.60 -2.82 -10.01
CA ARG A 22 2.80 -3.02 -9.21
C ARG A 22 2.45 -3.30 -7.76
N LEU A 23 3.41 -3.79 -7.00
CA LEU A 23 3.27 -3.83 -5.54
C LEU A 23 3.61 -2.45 -4.99
N ILE A 24 2.88 -2.02 -3.97
CA ILE A 24 3.23 -0.81 -3.21
C ILE A 24 4.57 -1.07 -2.52
N ALA A 25 5.51 -0.15 -2.70
CA ALA A 25 6.82 -0.21 -2.10
C ALA A 25 6.76 0.20 -0.62
N PRO A 26 7.60 -0.37 0.26
CA PRO A 26 7.68 0.06 1.65
C PRO A 26 7.95 1.57 1.81
N SER A 27 8.70 2.16 0.88
CA SER A 27 9.00 3.59 0.88
C SER A 27 7.74 4.47 0.76
N GLU A 28 6.72 4.03 0.00
CA GLU A 28 5.44 4.74 -0.16
C GLU A 28 4.67 4.78 1.18
N VAL A 29 4.74 3.69 1.95
CA VAL A 29 4.15 3.63 3.30
C VAL A 29 4.90 4.55 4.26
N THR A 30 6.24 4.50 4.26
CA THR A 30 7.03 5.37 5.13
C THR A 30 6.89 6.85 4.79
N ALA A 31 6.75 7.19 3.51
CA ALA A 31 6.53 8.58 3.10
C ALA A 31 5.18 9.11 3.64
N THR A 32 4.14 8.27 3.62
CA THR A 32 2.83 8.63 4.20
C THR A 32 2.91 8.79 5.71
N ALA A 33 3.63 7.89 6.40
CA ALA A 33 3.86 8.02 7.83
C ALA A 33 4.64 9.28 8.19
N LEU A 34 5.71 9.60 7.44
CA LEU A 34 6.50 10.82 7.65
C LEU A 34 5.68 12.08 7.37
N PHE A 35 4.80 12.06 6.36
CA PHE A 35 3.85 13.15 6.13
C PHE A 35 2.96 13.39 7.36
N LEU A 36 2.42 12.34 7.98
CA LEU A 36 1.62 12.45 9.20
C LEU A 36 2.43 12.92 10.43
N CYS A 37 3.74 12.70 10.45
CA CYS A 37 4.63 13.20 11.49
C CYS A 37 5.21 14.59 11.18
N GLY A 38 4.89 15.15 10.02
CA GLY A 38 5.42 16.43 9.55
C GLY A 38 4.68 17.63 10.12
N PRO A 39 5.26 18.84 9.99
CA PRO A 39 4.58 20.08 10.38
C PRO A 39 3.22 20.24 9.68
N GLY A 40 2.19 20.69 10.41
CA GLY A 40 0.85 20.90 9.87
C GLY A 40 -0.09 19.69 10.01
N SER A 41 0.35 18.60 10.64
CA SER A 41 -0.47 17.40 10.88
C SER A 41 -1.19 17.39 12.24
N GLU A 42 -1.06 18.44 13.05
CA GLU A 42 -1.46 18.46 14.47
C GLU A 42 -2.96 18.18 14.70
N GLY A 43 -3.80 18.48 13.71
CA GLY A 43 -5.24 18.22 13.75
C GLY A 43 -5.67 16.86 13.17
N ILE A 44 -4.76 16.08 12.61
CA ILE A 44 -5.07 14.82 11.91
C ILE A 44 -4.98 13.66 12.90
N ASN A 45 -6.14 13.18 13.38
CA ASN A 45 -6.23 12.05 14.28
C ASN A 45 -7.45 11.15 13.94
N GLY A 46 -7.35 9.86 14.28
CA GLY A 46 -8.43 8.89 14.13
C GLY A 46 -8.79 8.53 12.68
N GLN A 47 -8.03 9.00 11.69
CA GLN A 47 -8.26 8.71 10.28
C GLN A 47 -7.45 7.50 9.82
N ALA A 48 -8.04 6.69 8.94
CA ALA A 48 -7.33 5.67 8.20
C ALA A 48 -6.93 6.22 6.82
N ILE A 49 -5.66 6.07 6.43
CA ILE A 49 -5.18 6.46 5.10
C ILE A 49 -4.91 5.19 4.30
N THR A 50 -5.69 5.00 3.24
CA THR A 50 -5.59 3.84 2.36
C THR A 50 -4.51 4.05 1.29
N LEU A 51 -3.57 3.10 1.20
CA LEU A 51 -2.53 3.05 0.18
C LEU A 51 -2.76 1.84 -0.74
N ALA A 52 -3.79 1.91 -1.58
CA ALA A 52 -4.24 0.78 -2.41
C ALA A 52 -3.92 0.93 -3.92
N GLY A 53 -3.10 1.91 -4.29
CA GLY A 53 -2.67 2.08 -5.68
C GLY A 53 -3.82 2.38 -6.66
N GLY A 54 -4.90 2.98 -6.19
CA GLY A 54 -6.06 3.36 -7.00
C GLY A 54 -7.26 2.43 -6.90
N GLU A 55 -7.17 1.35 -6.13
CA GLU A 55 -8.34 0.56 -5.71
C GLU A 55 -9.06 1.30 -4.55
N LEU A 56 -10.38 1.46 -4.63
CA LEU A 56 -11.24 2.02 -3.59
C LEU A 56 -12.56 1.24 -3.51
#